data_AF-A5FGR4-F1
#
_entry.id   AF-A5FGR4-F1
#
_cell.length_a   1.000
_cell.length_b   1.000
_cell.length_c   1.000
_cell.angle_alpha   90.00
_cell.angle_beta   90.00
_cell.angle_gamma   90.00
#
_symmetry.space_group_name_H-M   'P 1'
#
loop_
_entity.id
_entity.type
_entity.pdbx_description
1 polymer ?
#
loop_
_entity_poly.entity_id
_entity_poly.type
_entity_poly.pdbx_seq_one_letter_code
_entity_poly.pdbx_strand_id
1 'polypeptide(L)'
;MNSEITYQIQRIKKKLLLAKEIDKDLEVFGADSHVYVLSETAAVDDIFEFEKKYNVSLPDCYRAFLLHIGNGGISYQNSAAGPGYGIFPFGENVDEFVYSNPENCLSQDCFIYPKMSDEFWEESIKNIEENDDISEEDFEAELGRIFAGILPLGTEGCTYYYGLVLNGKFKGRVVNVDLDRQKPFFAFESNFLDWYERWLDGITAETAIDEKDLFNYTLGGSTAHILDVFVTTEDEETKLECLQGFLKKKKIDSQTLDILEKEYSLSAGKIQKKLLQILVKFDYNRAYPYLIDWVQKDLLSVFQFVYWYAKDRSLDWLEVIKENASKINDDETFNFCTYLLKETGTDYSSVIISFTSHKNASIRVTAFFALGQLKNKVDYLETFILGLNDEVNRVVHITLQALEGVNEKKLLQHYKNIAIRFPKEQDYILTNLNHRLKAFGLTNKTIKGIDPDNY
;
A
#
# COMPACT_ATOMS: atom_id res chain seq x y z
N MET A 1 16.46 -26.43 -27.80
CA MET A 1 15.40 -25.94 -26.88
C MET A 1 14.84 -27.13 -26.13
N ASN A 2 14.65 -27.01 -24.80
CA ASN A 2 14.00 -28.04 -23.98
C ASN A 2 12.57 -28.30 -24.50
N SER A 3 12.10 -29.56 -24.49
CA SER A 3 10.75 -29.93 -24.93
C SER A 3 9.67 -29.24 -24.10
N GLU A 4 9.95 -28.99 -22.82
CA GLU A 4 9.06 -28.29 -21.89
C GLU A 4 8.83 -26.83 -22.29
N ILE A 5 9.91 -26.08 -22.54
CA ILE A 5 9.85 -24.69 -23.03
C ILE A 5 9.06 -24.63 -24.34
N THR A 6 9.31 -25.56 -25.27
CA THR A 6 8.60 -25.59 -26.55
C THR A 6 7.09 -25.75 -26.36
N TYR A 7 6.66 -26.63 -25.44
CA TYR A 7 5.25 -26.81 -25.12
C TYR A 7 4.64 -25.57 -24.44
N GLN A 8 5.39 -24.94 -23.52
CA GLN A 8 4.99 -23.70 -22.85
C GLN A 8 4.78 -22.55 -23.85
N ILE A 9 5.68 -22.35 -24.80
CA ILE A 9 5.52 -21.35 -25.87
C ILE A 9 4.21 -21.55 -26.64
N GLN A 10 3.84 -22.80 -26.94
CA GLN A 10 2.58 -23.08 -27.64
C GLN A 10 1.35 -22.79 -26.76
N ARG A 11 1.42 -23.05 -25.45
CA ARG A 11 0.36 -22.66 -24.51
C ARG A 11 0.21 -21.16 -24.44
N ILE A 12 1.30 -20.41 -24.29
CA ILE A 12 1.30 -18.95 -24.23
C ILE A 12 0.66 -18.34 -25.48
N LYS A 13 1.03 -18.81 -26.67
CA LYS A 13 0.41 -18.34 -27.93
C LYS A 13 -1.10 -18.54 -27.96
N LYS A 14 -1.58 -19.71 -27.52
CA LYS A 14 -3.02 -19.99 -27.43
C LYS A 14 -3.70 -19.08 -26.40
N LYS A 15 -3.08 -18.90 -25.24
CA LYS A 15 -3.58 -18.06 -24.16
C LYS A 15 -3.64 -16.58 -24.53
N LEU A 16 -2.69 -16.06 -25.31
CA LEU A 16 -2.74 -14.69 -25.85
C LEU A 16 -3.98 -14.44 -26.73
N LEU A 17 -4.26 -15.38 -27.64
CA LEU A 17 -5.46 -15.32 -28.47
C LEU A 17 -6.74 -15.39 -27.63
N LEU A 18 -6.75 -16.28 -26.64
CA LEU A 18 -7.89 -16.44 -25.73
C LEU A 18 -8.09 -15.21 -24.83
N ALA A 19 -7.02 -14.61 -24.31
CA ALA A 19 -7.06 -13.40 -23.49
C ALA A 19 -7.70 -12.24 -24.26
N LYS A 20 -7.30 -12.06 -25.52
CA LYS A 20 -7.90 -11.06 -26.42
C LYS A 20 -9.41 -11.28 -26.67
N GLU A 21 -9.84 -12.54 -26.73
CA GLU A 21 -11.27 -12.87 -26.90
C GLU A 21 -12.07 -12.75 -25.60
N ILE A 22 -11.46 -12.92 -24.43
CA ILE A 22 -12.13 -12.79 -23.13
C ILE A 22 -12.23 -11.32 -22.72
N ASP A 23 -11.14 -10.56 -22.85
CA ASP A 23 -11.07 -9.16 -22.45
C ASP A 23 -11.42 -8.21 -23.60
N LYS A 24 -12.61 -8.38 -24.18
CA LYS A 24 -13.06 -7.59 -25.36
C LYS A 24 -13.17 -6.10 -25.07
N ASP A 25 -13.48 -5.76 -23.82
CA ASP A 25 -13.64 -4.39 -23.34
C ASP A 25 -12.32 -3.81 -22.79
N LEU A 26 -11.21 -4.56 -22.87
CA LEU A 26 -9.86 -4.15 -22.45
C LEU A 26 -9.81 -3.66 -20.99
N GLU A 27 -10.45 -4.40 -20.09
CA GLU A 27 -10.55 -4.04 -18.67
C GLU A 27 -9.33 -4.49 -17.86
N VAL A 28 -8.51 -5.42 -18.37
CA VAL A 28 -7.25 -5.77 -17.71
C VAL A 28 -6.33 -4.56 -17.73
N PHE A 29 -5.72 -4.24 -16.58
CA PHE A 29 -4.81 -3.11 -16.48
C PHE A 29 -3.73 -3.12 -17.58
N GLY A 30 -3.69 -2.05 -18.38
CA GLY A 30 -2.78 -1.83 -19.51
C GLY A 30 -3.18 -2.49 -20.83
N ALA A 31 -4.23 -3.31 -20.84
CA ALA A 31 -4.73 -3.96 -22.06
C ALA A 31 -5.31 -2.97 -23.07
N ASP A 32 -5.81 -1.82 -22.63
CA ASP A 32 -6.25 -0.71 -23.47
C ASP A 32 -5.08 -0.11 -24.29
N SER A 33 -3.84 -0.22 -23.79
CA SER A 33 -2.63 0.23 -24.47
C SER A 33 -2.09 -0.81 -25.46
N HIS A 34 -1.88 -2.05 -25.02
CA HIS A 34 -1.22 -3.06 -25.86
C HIS A 34 -2.19 -3.89 -26.72
N VAL A 35 -3.48 -3.95 -26.38
CA VAL A 35 -4.56 -4.64 -27.14
C VAL A 35 -4.23 -6.09 -27.52
N TYR A 36 -3.48 -6.76 -26.63
CA TYR A 36 -2.88 -8.08 -26.84
C TYR A 36 -2.05 -8.24 -28.14
N VAL A 37 -1.49 -7.16 -28.67
CA VAL A 37 -0.66 -7.15 -29.87
C VAL A 37 0.81 -7.31 -29.51
N LEU A 38 1.49 -8.17 -30.26
CA LEU A 38 2.94 -8.32 -30.27
C LEU A 38 3.44 -8.09 -31.69
N SER A 39 4.61 -7.48 -31.81
CA SER A 39 5.37 -7.33 -33.06
C SER A 39 6.17 -8.60 -33.37
N GLU A 40 6.87 -8.60 -34.51
CA GLU A 40 7.65 -9.74 -34.98
C GLU A 40 8.70 -10.22 -33.98
N THR A 41 9.06 -11.50 -34.04
CA THR A 41 10.10 -12.10 -33.19
C THR A 41 11.48 -11.53 -33.50
N ALA A 42 12.36 -11.45 -32.50
CA ALA A 42 13.73 -11.00 -32.68
C ALA A 42 14.54 -11.94 -33.59
N ALA A 43 15.48 -11.41 -34.36
CA ALA A 43 16.42 -12.23 -35.11
C ALA A 43 17.46 -12.87 -34.19
N VAL A 44 17.95 -14.05 -34.56
CA VAL A 44 19.02 -14.74 -33.81
C VAL A 44 20.28 -13.90 -33.73
N ASP A 45 20.59 -13.17 -34.82
CA ASP A 45 21.78 -12.31 -34.91
C ASP A 45 21.67 -11.10 -33.97
N ASP A 46 20.49 -10.49 -33.84
CA ASP A 46 20.27 -9.37 -32.91
C ASP A 46 20.50 -9.80 -31.46
N ILE A 47 20.00 -11.00 -31.08
CA ILE A 47 20.23 -11.57 -29.75
C ILE A 47 21.72 -11.84 -29.52
N PHE A 48 22.42 -12.39 -30.53
CA PHE A 48 23.84 -12.67 -30.43
C PHE A 48 24.68 -11.38 -30.25
N GLU A 49 24.39 -10.33 -31.02
CA GLU A 49 25.08 -9.05 -30.90
C GLU A 49 24.78 -8.37 -29.56
N PHE A 50 23.55 -8.48 -29.03
CA PHE A 50 23.23 -8.01 -27.68
C PHE A 50 24.02 -8.76 -26.60
N GLU A 51 24.01 -10.10 -26.61
CA GLU A 51 24.74 -10.93 -25.66
C GLU A 51 26.24 -10.61 -25.66
N LYS A 52 26.80 -10.37 -26.84
CA LYS A 52 28.19 -9.95 -27.02
C LYS A 52 28.45 -8.52 -26.52
N LYS A 53 27.57 -7.56 -26.83
CA LYS A 53 27.71 -6.16 -26.41
C LYS A 53 27.71 -6.03 -24.89
N TYR A 54 26.77 -6.70 -24.23
CA TYR A 54 26.62 -6.62 -22.77
C TYR A 54 27.38 -7.71 -22.00
N ASN A 55 28.12 -8.58 -22.70
CA ASN A 55 28.84 -9.71 -22.11
C ASN A 55 27.95 -10.57 -21.19
N VAL A 56 26.75 -10.89 -21.66
CA VAL A 56 25.75 -11.71 -20.94
C VAL A 56 25.33 -12.90 -21.79
N SER A 57 24.76 -13.89 -21.13
CA SER A 57 23.97 -14.94 -21.79
C SER A 57 22.53 -14.79 -21.33
N LEU A 58 21.58 -14.59 -22.24
CA LEU A 58 20.19 -14.42 -21.86
C LEU A 58 19.65 -15.69 -21.19
N PRO A 59 18.73 -15.56 -20.21
CA PRO A 59 17.99 -16.71 -19.70
C PRO A 59 17.24 -17.42 -20.83
N ASP A 60 17.31 -18.76 -20.88
CA ASP A 60 16.71 -19.57 -21.94
C ASP A 60 15.22 -19.27 -22.18
N CYS A 61 14.49 -18.99 -21.09
CA CYS A 61 13.06 -18.67 -21.13
C CYS A 61 12.80 -17.33 -21.84
N TYR A 62 13.59 -16.30 -21.54
CA TYR A 62 13.46 -14.99 -22.19
C TYR A 62 13.94 -15.05 -23.65
N ARG A 63 15.04 -15.75 -23.92
CA ARG A 63 15.50 -16.02 -25.28
C ARG A 63 14.42 -16.71 -26.12
N ALA A 64 13.73 -17.71 -25.55
CA ALA A 64 12.64 -18.41 -26.24
C ALA A 64 11.42 -17.52 -26.50
N PHE A 65 11.10 -16.59 -25.59
CA PHE A 65 10.05 -15.59 -25.80
C PHE A 65 10.38 -14.70 -27.02
N LEU A 66 11.60 -14.15 -27.07
CA LEU A 66 12.01 -13.26 -28.16
C LEU A 66 12.00 -13.96 -29.52
N LEU A 67 12.48 -15.21 -29.58
CA LEU A 67 12.59 -15.98 -30.82
C LEU A 67 11.26 -16.55 -31.32
N HIS A 68 10.27 -16.71 -30.45
CA HIS A 68 9.08 -17.49 -30.79
C HIS A 68 7.76 -16.82 -30.46
N ILE A 69 7.67 -15.87 -29.54
CA ILE A 69 6.43 -15.20 -29.14
C ILE A 69 6.33 -13.82 -29.78
N GLY A 70 7.29 -12.92 -29.52
CA GLY A 70 7.32 -11.58 -30.11
C GLY A 70 8.38 -10.68 -29.50
N ASN A 71 8.62 -9.53 -30.14
CA ASN A 71 9.57 -8.51 -29.70
C ASN A 71 8.99 -7.10 -29.93
N GLY A 72 8.57 -6.42 -28.87
CA GLY A 72 7.87 -5.14 -28.96
C GLY A 72 6.41 -5.26 -29.43
N GLY A 73 5.75 -4.11 -29.63
CA GLY A 73 4.33 -3.99 -29.93
C GLY A 73 3.90 -2.54 -30.11
N ILE A 74 2.62 -2.26 -29.85
CA ILE A 74 2.00 -0.94 -30.07
C ILE A 74 1.77 -0.15 -28.78
N SER A 75 2.12 -0.74 -27.63
CA SER A 75 1.88 -0.14 -26.33
C SER A 75 2.87 1.00 -26.04
N TYR A 76 2.81 1.56 -24.83
CA TYR A 76 3.80 2.53 -24.33
C TYR A 76 5.24 2.10 -24.64
N GLN A 77 6.05 3.03 -25.16
CA GLN A 77 7.43 2.78 -25.62
C GLN A 77 7.57 1.60 -26.61
N ASN A 78 6.56 1.38 -27.45
CA ASN A 78 6.49 0.27 -28.40
C ASN A 78 6.51 -1.10 -27.74
N SER A 79 5.99 -1.23 -26.51
CA SER A 79 6.01 -2.50 -25.78
C SER A 79 5.08 -3.55 -26.39
N ALA A 80 5.49 -4.81 -26.31
CA ALA A 80 4.69 -5.99 -26.61
C ALA A 80 3.60 -6.18 -25.56
N ALA A 81 2.52 -6.85 -25.92
CA ALA A 81 1.51 -7.27 -24.94
C ALA A 81 2.14 -8.04 -23.77
N GLY A 82 1.77 -7.64 -22.55
CA GLY A 82 2.30 -8.16 -21.31
C GLY A 82 1.65 -7.45 -20.12
N PRO A 83 2.04 -7.82 -18.89
CA PRO A 83 1.64 -7.13 -17.66
C PRO A 83 1.80 -5.61 -17.71
N GLY A 84 0.83 -4.87 -17.14
CA GLY A 84 0.84 -3.41 -17.15
C GLY A 84 0.91 -2.87 -18.58
N TYR A 85 1.85 -1.94 -18.84
CA TYR A 85 2.03 -1.40 -20.18
C TYR A 85 2.80 -2.32 -21.14
N GLY A 86 3.15 -3.54 -20.73
CA GLY A 86 3.72 -4.56 -21.60
C GLY A 86 5.22 -4.77 -21.42
N ILE A 87 5.81 -5.52 -22.36
CA ILE A 87 7.24 -5.87 -22.36
C ILE A 87 7.96 -4.98 -23.39
N PHE A 88 8.97 -4.23 -22.96
CA PHE A 88 9.77 -3.37 -23.82
C PHE A 88 10.36 -4.14 -25.01
N PRO A 89 10.55 -3.48 -26.17
CA PRO A 89 11.34 -4.06 -27.24
C PRO A 89 12.75 -4.43 -26.78
N PHE A 90 13.24 -5.56 -27.25
CA PHE A 90 14.55 -6.07 -26.94
C PHE A 90 15.64 -5.10 -27.40
N GLY A 91 16.50 -4.72 -26.46
CA GLY A 91 17.59 -3.77 -26.70
C GLY A 91 17.21 -2.30 -26.45
N GLU A 92 15.94 -2.01 -26.19
CA GLU A 92 15.46 -0.67 -25.82
C GLU A 92 15.34 -0.53 -24.29
N ASN A 93 15.41 0.71 -23.79
CA ASN A 93 15.29 1.08 -22.36
C ASN A 93 16.23 0.30 -21.42
N VAL A 94 17.40 -0.13 -21.92
CA VAL A 94 18.39 -0.92 -21.18
C VAL A 94 19.05 -0.15 -20.02
N ASP A 95 18.98 1.18 -20.09
CA ASP A 95 19.56 2.16 -19.16
C ASP A 95 18.56 2.65 -18.10
N GLU A 96 17.30 2.18 -18.13
CA GLU A 96 16.22 2.65 -17.24
C GLU A 96 16.56 2.51 -15.74
N PHE A 97 17.29 1.46 -15.37
CA PHE A 97 17.78 1.26 -13.99
C PHE A 97 19.18 1.80 -13.75
N VAL A 98 19.97 1.94 -14.82
CA VAL A 98 21.42 2.18 -14.78
C VAL A 98 21.82 3.13 -15.91
N TYR A 99 21.54 4.43 -15.72
CA TYR A 99 21.55 5.47 -16.75
C TYR A 99 22.82 5.54 -17.61
N SER A 100 24.00 5.55 -16.98
CA SER A 100 25.24 5.91 -17.68
C SER A 100 26.14 4.73 -18.04
N ASN A 101 25.90 3.52 -17.50
CA ASN A 101 26.80 2.38 -17.69
C ASN A 101 26.11 0.99 -17.75
N PRO A 102 25.10 0.80 -18.62
CA PRO A 102 24.40 -0.48 -18.72
C PRO A 102 25.32 -1.63 -19.16
N GLU A 103 26.35 -1.37 -19.97
CA GLU A 103 27.30 -2.41 -20.44
C GLU A 103 28.06 -3.06 -19.28
N ASN A 104 28.53 -2.27 -18.32
CA ASN A 104 29.21 -2.82 -17.15
C ASN A 104 28.20 -3.44 -16.18
N CYS A 105 27.13 -2.72 -15.85
CA CYS A 105 26.16 -3.12 -14.82
C CYS A 105 25.42 -4.42 -15.18
N LEU A 106 24.96 -4.59 -16.43
CA LEU A 106 24.20 -5.78 -16.83
C LEU A 106 25.05 -7.06 -16.85
N SER A 107 26.37 -6.95 -16.99
CA SER A 107 27.28 -8.10 -16.99
C SER A 107 27.59 -8.66 -15.61
N GLN A 108 27.27 -7.92 -14.55
CA GLN A 108 27.52 -8.31 -13.16
C GLN A 108 26.44 -9.28 -12.64
N ASP A 109 26.77 -9.97 -11.54
CA ASP A 109 25.80 -10.77 -10.78
C ASP A 109 24.77 -9.88 -10.08
N CYS A 110 23.53 -10.38 -9.99
CA CYS A 110 22.44 -9.71 -9.29
C CYS A 110 22.76 -9.49 -7.81
N PHE A 111 22.78 -8.22 -7.39
CA PHE A 111 23.07 -7.85 -6.00
C PHE A 111 21.89 -8.17 -5.06
N ILE A 112 20.67 -7.84 -5.48
CA ILE A 112 19.47 -8.13 -4.70
C ILE A 112 19.06 -9.60 -4.84
N TYR A 113 18.37 -10.11 -3.82
CA TYR A 113 17.96 -11.50 -3.75
C TYR A 113 16.53 -11.65 -3.19
N PRO A 114 15.83 -12.74 -3.54
CA PRO A 114 14.51 -13.03 -3.00
C PRO A 114 14.54 -13.09 -1.47
N LYS A 115 13.48 -12.58 -0.83
CA LYS A 115 13.31 -12.63 0.63
C LYS A 115 14.39 -11.86 1.42
N MET A 116 15.00 -10.83 0.81
CA MET A 116 15.93 -9.96 1.52
C MET A 116 15.26 -9.20 2.67
N SER A 117 16.00 -9.01 3.76
CA SER A 117 15.47 -8.33 4.95
C SER A 117 15.32 -6.83 4.70
N ASP A 118 14.47 -6.18 5.50
CA ASP A 118 14.29 -4.73 5.44
C ASP A 118 15.60 -4.03 5.77
N GLU A 119 16.34 -4.52 6.78
CA GLU A 119 17.63 -3.95 7.20
C GLU A 119 18.69 -4.06 6.12
N PHE A 120 18.73 -5.16 5.36
CA PHE A 120 19.64 -5.31 4.24
C PHE A 120 19.34 -4.29 3.14
N TRP A 121 18.05 -4.08 2.84
CA TRP A 121 17.64 -3.13 1.82
C TRP A 121 17.92 -1.69 2.24
N GLU A 122 17.52 -1.31 3.45
CA GLU A 122 17.77 0.02 4.02
C GLU A 122 19.25 0.37 4.02
N GLU A 123 20.12 -0.54 4.49
CA GLU A 123 21.57 -0.31 4.46
C GLU A 123 22.12 -0.24 3.03
N SER A 124 21.52 -0.98 2.08
CA SER A 124 21.95 -0.98 0.68
C SER A 124 21.66 0.32 -0.05
N ILE A 125 20.61 1.05 0.32
CA ILE A 125 20.23 2.34 -0.29
C ILE A 125 20.64 3.54 0.55
N LYS A 126 21.16 3.33 1.76
CA LYS A 126 21.44 4.37 2.75
C LYS A 126 22.26 5.54 2.20
N ASN A 127 23.32 5.26 1.44
CA ASN A 127 24.16 6.31 0.88
C ASN A 127 23.39 7.16 -0.15
N ILE A 128 22.41 6.58 -0.85
CA ILE A 128 21.53 7.34 -1.76
C ILE A 128 20.49 8.16 -0.98
N GLU A 129 19.91 7.58 0.08
CA GLU A 129 18.78 8.19 0.81
C GLU A 129 19.20 9.24 1.85
N GLU A 130 20.35 9.07 2.50
CA GLU A 130 20.75 9.88 3.66
C GLU A 130 21.91 10.85 3.38
N ASN A 131 22.58 10.74 2.23
CA ASN A 131 23.73 11.58 1.89
C ASN A 131 23.33 12.74 0.96
N ASP A 132 22.97 13.87 1.56
CA ASP A 132 22.60 15.09 0.82
C ASP A 132 23.73 15.65 -0.08
N ASP A 133 24.99 15.25 0.16
CA ASP A 133 26.19 15.71 -0.56
C ASP A 133 26.73 14.64 -1.56
N ILE A 134 25.97 13.59 -1.86
CA ILE A 134 26.39 12.56 -2.82
C ILE A 134 26.63 13.17 -4.21
N SER A 135 27.75 12.83 -4.83
CA SER A 135 28.04 13.26 -6.20
C SER A 135 27.16 12.51 -7.21
N GLU A 136 26.90 13.09 -8.38
CA GLU A 136 26.15 12.43 -9.46
C GLU A 136 26.83 11.10 -9.86
N GLU A 137 28.17 11.09 -9.94
CA GLU A 137 28.97 9.90 -10.27
C GLU A 137 28.84 8.80 -9.22
N ASP A 138 28.86 9.15 -7.92
CA ASP A 138 28.69 8.18 -6.83
C ASP A 138 27.23 7.67 -6.75
N PHE A 139 26.25 8.55 -6.97
CA PHE A 139 24.84 8.18 -7.03
C PHE A 139 24.59 7.15 -8.14
N GLU A 140 25.12 7.39 -9.34
CA GLU A 140 25.04 6.45 -10.46
C GLU A 140 25.76 5.13 -10.17
N ALA A 141 26.92 5.18 -9.51
CA ALA A 141 27.65 3.98 -9.13
C ALA A 141 26.89 3.11 -8.11
N GLU A 142 26.22 3.74 -7.13
CA GLU A 142 25.38 3.04 -6.17
C GLU A 142 24.16 2.41 -6.84
N LEU A 143 23.45 3.12 -7.72
CA LEU A 143 22.37 2.55 -8.53
C LEU A 143 22.87 1.38 -9.40
N GLY A 144 24.01 1.57 -10.06
CA GLY A 144 24.68 0.56 -10.86
C GLY A 144 25.03 -0.71 -10.09
N ARG A 145 25.35 -0.58 -8.79
CA ARG A 145 25.56 -1.71 -7.87
C ARG A 145 24.24 -2.36 -7.45
N ILE A 146 23.24 -1.57 -7.08
CA ILE A 146 21.95 -2.07 -6.56
C ILE A 146 21.19 -2.85 -7.63
N PHE A 147 21.16 -2.35 -8.86
CA PHE A 147 20.44 -2.94 -9.99
C PHE A 147 21.35 -3.71 -10.96
N ALA A 148 22.55 -4.06 -10.50
CA ALA A 148 23.51 -4.85 -11.26
C ALA A 148 22.88 -6.17 -11.76
N GLY A 149 23.13 -6.53 -13.01
CA GLY A 149 22.64 -7.78 -13.61
C GLY A 149 21.13 -7.84 -13.85
N ILE A 150 20.40 -6.71 -13.80
CA ILE A 150 18.95 -6.68 -14.00
C ILE A 150 18.60 -5.89 -15.26
N LEU A 151 17.98 -6.56 -16.23
CA LEU A 151 17.49 -5.94 -17.46
C LEU A 151 16.07 -5.38 -17.26
N PRO A 152 15.80 -4.10 -17.54
CA PRO A 152 14.43 -3.58 -17.57
C PRO A 152 13.57 -4.34 -18.59
N LEU A 153 12.39 -4.80 -18.15
CA LEU A 153 11.44 -5.54 -18.98
C LEU A 153 10.22 -4.72 -19.38
N GLY A 154 9.77 -3.79 -18.54
CA GLY A 154 8.51 -3.08 -18.73
C GLY A 154 8.12 -2.28 -17.50
N THR A 155 6.96 -1.62 -17.54
CA THR A 155 6.49 -0.74 -16.47
C THR A 155 4.98 -0.86 -16.22
N GLU A 156 4.57 -0.63 -14.97
CA GLU A 156 3.18 -0.41 -14.56
C GLU A 156 2.80 1.08 -14.59
N GLY A 157 3.74 1.95 -14.94
CA GLY A 157 3.64 3.39 -14.81
C GLY A 157 4.23 3.91 -13.49
N CYS A 158 4.20 5.24 -13.34
CA CYS A 158 4.88 5.94 -12.25
C CYS A 158 6.36 5.52 -12.17
N THR A 159 6.76 4.93 -11.05
CA THR A 159 8.13 4.48 -10.76
C THR A 159 8.25 2.96 -10.73
N TYR A 160 7.21 2.22 -11.09
CA TYR A 160 7.15 0.75 -10.97
C TYR A 160 7.55 0.05 -12.27
N TYR A 161 8.56 -0.81 -12.17
CA TYR A 161 9.14 -1.55 -13.30
C TYR A 161 9.29 -3.03 -13.00
N TYR A 162 9.28 -3.82 -14.07
CA TYR A 162 9.70 -5.21 -14.04
C TYR A 162 11.14 -5.31 -14.51
N GLY A 163 11.95 -6.13 -13.84
CA GLY A 163 13.34 -6.40 -14.17
C GLY A 163 13.60 -7.90 -14.31
N LEU A 164 14.38 -8.30 -15.31
CA LEU A 164 14.83 -9.66 -15.52
C LEU A 164 16.25 -9.83 -14.98
N VAL A 165 16.44 -10.79 -14.07
CA VAL A 165 17.78 -11.14 -13.61
C VAL A 165 18.54 -11.90 -14.71
N LEU A 166 19.65 -11.33 -15.18
CA LEU A 166 20.48 -11.88 -16.26
C LEU A 166 21.56 -12.84 -15.77
N ASN A 167 22.12 -12.60 -14.58
CA ASN A 167 23.28 -13.34 -14.06
C ASN A 167 23.13 -13.71 -12.58
N GLY A 168 24.04 -14.55 -12.08
CA GLY A 168 24.05 -15.04 -10.70
C GLY A 168 23.00 -16.11 -10.41
N LYS A 169 22.81 -16.39 -9.11
CA LYS A 169 21.98 -17.50 -8.58
C LYS A 169 20.51 -17.43 -8.98
N PHE A 170 19.98 -16.25 -9.26
CA PHE A 170 18.56 -16.02 -9.55
C PHE A 170 18.27 -15.73 -11.02
N LYS A 171 19.24 -16.03 -11.91
CA LYS A 171 19.13 -15.87 -13.36
C LYS A 171 17.80 -16.41 -13.88
N GLY A 172 17.11 -15.58 -14.67
CA GLY A 172 15.83 -15.88 -15.30
C GLY A 172 14.61 -15.46 -14.50
N ARG A 173 14.73 -15.13 -13.21
CA ARG A 173 13.62 -14.63 -12.40
C ARG A 173 13.29 -13.17 -12.72
N VAL A 174 12.03 -12.82 -12.50
CA VAL A 174 11.54 -11.45 -12.60
C VAL A 174 11.49 -10.83 -11.21
N VAL A 175 11.95 -9.60 -11.10
CA VAL A 175 11.87 -8.75 -9.91
C VAL A 175 11.08 -7.49 -10.23
N ASN A 176 10.29 -7.02 -9.29
CA ASN A 176 9.58 -5.77 -9.39
C ASN A 176 10.37 -4.71 -8.64
N VAL A 177 10.62 -3.60 -9.30
CA VAL A 177 11.51 -2.53 -8.89
C VAL A 177 10.71 -1.24 -8.82
N ASP A 178 10.91 -0.49 -7.75
CA ASP A 178 10.40 0.88 -7.62
C ASP A 178 11.60 1.84 -7.72
N LEU A 179 11.57 2.78 -8.67
CA LEU A 179 12.61 3.80 -8.82
C LEU A 179 12.63 4.80 -7.66
N ASP A 180 11.55 4.90 -6.87
CA ASP A 180 11.53 5.57 -5.56
C ASP A 180 12.16 4.71 -4.45
N ARG A 181 12.78 3.58 -4.81
CA ARG A 181 13.62 2.73 -3.95
C ARG A 181 12.87 2.10 -2.77
N GLN A 182 11.56 1.88 -2.93
CA GLN A 182 10.86 0.88 -2.12
C GLN A 182 11.49 -0.50 -2.34
N LYS A 183 11.50 -1.33 -1.28
CA LYS A 183 12.16 -2.64 -1.30
C LYS A 183 11.69 -3.49 -2.49
N PRO A 184 12.59 -3.90 -3.41
CA PRO A 184 12.22 -4.74 -4.54
C PRO A 184 11.66 -6.08 -4.07
N PHE A 185 10.74 -6.64 -4.86
CA PHE A 185 10.17 -7.94 -4.57
C PHE A 185 10.21 -8.85 -5.79
N PHE A 186 10.68 -10.07 -5.59
CA PHE A 186 10.77 -11.06 -6.66
C PHE A 186 9.39 -11.64 -6.94
N ALA A 187 9.06 -11.78 -8.23
CA ALA A 187 7.89 -12.54 -8.64
C ALA A 187 7.99 -13.98 -8.10
N PHE A 188 6.85 -14.56 -7.77
CA PHE A 188 6.79 -15.93 -7.24
C PHE A 188 7.40 -16.94 -8.22
N GLU A 189 7.23 -16.69 -9.51
CA GLU A 189 7.63 -17.58 -10.58
C GLU A 189 9.15 -17.75 -10.68
N SER A 190 9.53 -18.96 -11.08
CA SER A 190 10.92 -19.38 -11.14
C SER A 190 11.67 -18.80 -12.34
N ASN A 191 10.94 -18.35 -13.36
CA ASN A 191 11.50 -17.80 -14.58
C ASN A 191 10.51 -16.86 -15.30
N PHE A 192 11.02 -16.13 -16.30
CA PHE A 192 10.26 -15.19 -17.12
C PHE A 192 9.03 -15.79 -17.82
N LEU A 193 9.13 -17.00 -18.40
CA LEU A 193 8.00 -17.57 -19.15
C LEU A 193 6.88 -18.01 -18.21
N ASP A 194 7.22 -18.55 -17.04
CA ASP A 194 6.23 -18.87 -16.00
C ASP A 194 5.49 -17.59 -15.56
N TRP A 195 6.24 -16.51 -15.31
CA TRP A 195 5.69 -15.20 -14.95
C TRP A 195 4.75 -14.67 -16.05
N TYR A 196 5.21 -14.67 -17.30
CA TYR A 196 4.41 -14.20 -18.44
C TYR A 196 3.18 -15.09 -18.69
N GLU A 197 3.32 -16.41 -18.60
CA GLU A 197 2.21 -17.34 -18.79
C GLU A 197 1.14 -17.16 -17.71
N ARG A 198 1.56 -16.89 -16.48
CA ARG A 198 0.65 -16.67 -15.38
C ARG A 198 -0.16 -15.38 -15.53
N TRP A 199 0.40 -14.34 -16.13
CA TRP A 199 -0.38 -13.14 -16.47
C TRP A 199 -1.57 -13.52 -17.34
N LEU A 200 -1.33 -14.36 -18.34
CA LEU A 200 -2.39 -14.86 -19.19
C LEU A 200 -3.34 -15.82 -18.47
N ASP A 201 -2.87 -16.61 -17.51
CA ASP A 201 -3.75 -17.44 -16.68
C ASP A 201 -4.73 -16.59 -15.86
N GLY A 202 -4.30 -15.44 -15.36
CA GLY A 202 -5.16 -14.49 -14.65
C GLY A 202 -6.32 -13.96 -15.52
N ILE A 203 -6.12 -13.90 -16.83
CA ILE A 203 -7.12 -13.41 -17.80
C ILE A 203 -7.99 -14.57 -18.32
N THR A 204 -7.37 -15.73 -18.55
CA THR A 204 -8.00 -16.84 -19.27
C THR A 204 -8.69 -17.88 -18.38
N ALA A 205 -8.54 -17.80 -17.06
CA ALA A 205 -9.27 -18.67 -16.15
C ALA A 205 -10.80 -18.46 -16.28
N GLU A 206 -11.53 -19.51 -16.67
CA GLU A 206 -12.98 -19.51 -16.99
C GLU A 206 -13.92 -19.08 -15.84
N THR A 207 -13.39 -18.67 -14.69
CA THR A 207 -14.14 -18.16 -13.52
C THR A 207 -13.75 -16.73 -13.11
N ALA A 208 -12.86 -16.07 -13.84
CA ALA A 208 -12.16 -14.85 -13.44
C ALA A 208 -12.72 -13.55 -14.07
N ILE A 209 -14.03 -13.46 -14.29
CA ILE A 209 -14.67 -12.19 -14.73
C ILE A 209 -14.40 -11.05 -13.71
N ASP A 210 -14.01 -11.39 -12.48
CA ASP A 210 -13.82 -10.43 -11.39
C ASP A 210 -12.35 -10.21 -10.97
N GLU A 211 -11.36 -10.88 -11.57
CA GLU A 211 -9.96 -10.99 -11.06
C GLU A 211 -8.87 -10.40 -11.98
N LYS A 212 -9.21 -9.42 -12.82
CA LYS A 212 -8.31 -8.85 -13.84
C LYS A 212 -7.15 -7.98 -13.30
N ASP A 213 -7.18 -7.55 -12.04
CA ASP A 213 -6.30 -6.47 -11.53
C ASP A 213 -5.16 -6.88 -10.57
N LEU A 214 -4.81 -8.17 -10.45
CA LEU A 214 -4.00 -8.63 -9.31
C LEU A 214 -2.69 -9.33 -9.66
N PHE A 215 -2.22 -9.20 -10.90
CA PHE A 215 -1.07 -9.95 -11.39
C PHE A 215 0.23 -9.68 -10.59
N ASN A 216 0.46 -8.45 -10.12
CA ASN A 216 1.81 -8.02 -9.73
C ASN A 216 2.25 -8.28 -8.30
N TYR A 217 1.39 -8.64 -7.33
CA TYR A 217 1.80 -8.52 -5.91
C TYR A 217 1.46 -9.70 -4.97
N THR A 218 1.18 -10.92 -5.42
CA THR A 218 0.86 -12.09 -4.55
C THR A 218 0.86 -13.40 -5.33
N LEU A 219 0.95 -14.58 -4.70
CA LEU A 219 0.51 -15.84 -5.33
C LEU A 219 -0.90 -15.65 -5.95
N GLY A 220 -0.99 -15.84 -7.25
CA GLY A 220 -2.16 -15.58 -8.08
C GLY A 220 -2.67 -16.89 -8.65
N GLY A 221 -3.86 -16.87 -9.26
CA GLY A 221 -4.59 -18.07 -9.63
C GLY A 221 -5.92 -18.18 -8.87
N SER A 222 -6.66 -19.25 -9.12
CA SER A 222 -7.97 -19.48 -8.50
C SER A 222 -7.87 -19.62 -6.98
N THR A 223 -8.97 -19.34 -6.27
CA THR A 223 -9.09 -19.57 -4.82
C THR A 223 -8.65 -21.00 -4.43
N ALA A 224 -8.98 -22.00 -5.26
CA ALA A 224 -8.58 -23.39 -5.04
C ALA A 224 -7.06 -23.60 -5.14
N HIS A 225 -6.38 -22.96 -6.09
CA HIS A 225 -4.93 -23.05 -6.21
C HIS A 225 -4.22 -22.40 -5.02
N ILE A 226 -4.65 -21.19 -4.64
CA ILE A 226 -4.09 -20.49 -3.47
C ILE A 226 -4.27 -21.33 -2.21
N LEU A 227 -5.44 -21.97 -2.06
CA LEU A 227 -5.72 -22.85 -0.94
C LEU A 227 -4.82 -24.08 -0.93
N ASP A 228 -4.63 -24.74 -2.07
CA ASP A 228 -3.73 -25.89 -2.22
C ASP A 228 -2.29 -25.55 -1.82
N VAL A 229 -1.76 -24.43 -2.30
CA VAL A 229 -0.41 -23.98 -1.92
C VAL A 229 -0.35 -23.66 -0.42
N PHE A 230 -1.36 -22.97 0.12
CA PHE A 230 -1.43 -22.60 1.54
C PHE A 230 -1.42 -23.83 2.46
N VAL A 231 -2.17 -24.88 2.13
CA VAL A 231 -2.27 -26.08 2.97
C VAL A 231 -1.10 -27.04 2.79
N THR A 232 -0.40 -27.00 1.66
CA THR A 232 0.72 -27.90 1.37
C THR A 232 2.08 -27.34 1.80
N THR A 233 2.24 -26.01 1.81
CA THR A 233 3.54 -25.40 2.16
C THR A 233 3.79 -25.36 3.67
N GLU A 234 5.04 -25.59 4.07
CA GLU A 234 5.52 -25.36 5.44
C GLU A 234 6.22 -23.99 5.60
N ASP A 235 6.50 -23.29 4.50
CA ASP A 235 7.17 -21.99 4.51
C ASP A 235 6.21 -20.86 4.94
N GLU A 236 6.50 -20.22 6.07
CA GLU A 236 5.64 -19.17 6.66
C GLU A 236 5.41 -17.99 5.71
N GLU A 237 6.43 -17.60 4.94
CA GLU A 237 6.33 -16.49 4.00
C GLU A 237 5.43 -16.83 2.81
N THR A 238 5.57 -18.04 2.24
CA THR A 238 4.64 -18.55 1.22
C THR A 238 3.21 -18.60 1.75
N LYS A 239 3.01 -18.98 3.02
CA LYS A 239 1.68 -18.91 3.65
C LYS A 239 1.16 -17.47 3.71
N LEU A 240 1.99 -16.51 4.13
CA LEU A 240 1.60 -15.10 4.16
C LEU A 240 1.25 -14.56 2.76
N GLU A 241 1.99 -14.95 1.72
CA GLU A 241 1.66 -14.60 0.34
C GLU A 241 0.31 -15.18 -0.11
N CYS A 242 0.01 -16.43 0.26
CA CYS A 242 -1.30 -17.03 0.00
C CYS A 242 -2.43 -16.26 0.69
N LEU A 243 -2.24 -15.89 1.97
CA LEU A 243 -3.22 -15.12 2.74
C LEU A 243 -3.43 -13.71 2.15
N GLN A 244 -2.37 -13.06 1.71
CA GLN A 244 -2.48 -11.81 0.97
C GLN A 244 -3.23 -12.01 -0.36
N GLY A 245 -3.04 -13.16 -1.02
CA GLY A 245 -3.77 -13.55 -2.23
C GLY A 245 -5.27 -13.64 -1.98
N PHE A 246 -5.68 -14.29 -0.88
CA PHE A 246 -7.08 -14.31 -0.45
C PHE A 246 -7.63 -12.92 -0.15
N LEU A 247 -6.88 -12.05 0.54
CA LEU A 247 -7.31 -10.69 0.85
C LEU A 247 -7.56 -9.83 -0.39
N LYS A 248 -6.99 -10.17 -1.55
CA LYS A 248 -7.24 -9.47 -2.80
C LYS A 248 -8.48 -9.98 -3.55
N LYS A 249 -9.00 -11.16 -3.19
CA LYS A 249 -10.22 -11.70 -3.81
C LYS A 249 -11.43 -10.82 -3.47
N LYS A 250 -12.35 -10.72 -4.43
CA LYS A 250 -13.67 -10.09 -4.22
C LYS A 250 -14.60 -11.00 -3.42
N LYS A 251 -14.51 -12.31 -3.64
CA LYS A 251 -15.27 -13.35 -2.95
C LYS A 251 -14.45 -14.62 -2.79
N ILE A 252 -14.75 -15.40 -1.77
CA ILE A 252 -14.26 -16.77 -1.58
C ILE A 252 -15.45 -17.64 -1.20
N ASP A 253 -15.40 -18.91 -1.57
CA ASP A 253 -16.48 -19.85 -1.27
C ASP A 253 -16.45 -20.29 0.21
N SER A 254 -17.57 -20.83 0.68
CA SER A 254 -17.73 -21.27 2.07
C SER A 254 -16.76 -22.39 2.46
N GLN A 255 -16.40 -23.29 1.55
CA GLN A 255 -15.50 -24.42 1.88
C GLN A 255 -14.09 -23.91 2.10
N THR A 256 -13.63 -22.96 1.29
CA THR A 256 -12.38 -22.25 1.52
C THR A 256 -12.38 -21.56 2.88
N LEU A 257 -13.44 -20.84 3.23
CA LEU A 257 -13.57 -20.21 4.56
C LEU A 257 -13.51 -21.21 5.71
N ASP A 258 -14.14 -22.38 5.55
CA ASP A 258 -14.10 -23.47 6.56
C ASP A 258 -12.69 -23.97 6.83
N ILE A 259 -11.88 -24.09 5.78
CA ILE A 259 -10.49 -24.51 5.89
C ILE A 259 -9.66 -23.40 6.55
N LEU A 260 -9.83 -22.14 6.14
CA LEU A 260 -9.09 -21.01 6.71
C LEU A 260 -9.41 -20.78 8.20
N GLU A 261 -10.67 -20.95 8.63
CA GLU A 261 -11.03 -20.87 10.05
C GLU A 261 -10.42 -22.02 10.88
N LYS A 262 -10.39 -23.23 10.33
CA LYS A 262 -9.69 -24.35 10.97
C LYS A 262 -8.21 -24.04 11.13
N GLU A 263 -7.57 -23.51 10.11
CA GLU A 263 -6.15 -23.09 10.16
C GLU A 263 -5.93 -21.93 11.13
N TYR A 264 -6.89 -21.01 11.29
CA TYR A 264 -6.81 -19.94 12.29
C TYR A 264 -6.67 -20.51 13.71
N SER A 265 -7.42 -21.58 14.00
CA SER A 265 -7.41 -22.27 15.29
C SER A 265 -6.10 -23.01 15.57
N LEU A 266 -5.36 -23.38 14.51
CA LEU A 266 -4.09 -24.11 14.59
C LEU A 266 -2.85 -23.21 14.50
N SER A 267 -3.02 -21.98 14.05
CA SER A 267 -1.93 -21.04 13.78
C SER A 267 -1.65 -20.11 14.96
N ALA A 268 -0.50 -19.43 14.93
CA ALA A 268 -0.14 -18.36 15.86
C ALA A 268 0.50 -17.18 15.11
N GLY A 269 0.71 -16.06 15.80
CA GLY A 269 1.48 -14.93 15.28
C GLY A 269 0.88 -14.29 14.02
N LYS A 270 1.74 -14.00 13.03
CA LYS A 270 1.39 -13.26 11.80
C LYS A 270 0.35 -14.00 10.96
N ILE A 271 0.48 -15.32 10.85
CA ILE A 271 -0.47 -16.18 10.11
C ILE A 271 -1.87 -16.10 10.72
N GLN A 272 -1.96 -16.31 12.05
CA GLN A 272 -3.25 -16.24 12.76
C GLN A 272 -3.91 -14.87 12.61
N LYS A 273 -3.14 -13.78 12.72
CA LYS A 273 -3.63 -12.41 12.52
C LYS A 273 -4.18 -12.20 11.11
N LYS A 274 -3.50 -12.68 10.06
CA LYS A 274 -3.98 -12.54 8.67
C LYS A 274 -5.18 -13.42 8.36
N LEU A 275 -5.25 -14.63 8.92
CA LEU A 275 -6.45 -15.46 8.83
C LEU A 275 -7.65 -14.77 9.46
N LEU A 276 -7.50 -14.16 10.64
CA LEU A 276 -8.57 -13.38 11.26
C LEU A 276 -9.02 -12.23 10.36
N GLN A 277 -8.08 -11.48 9.78
CA GLN A 277 -8.38 -10.40 8.83
C GLN A 277 -9.23 -10.89 7.65
N ILE A 278 -8.88 -12.04 7.06
CA ILE A 278 -9.63 -12.67 5.96
C ILE A 278 -11.05 -13.03 6.41
N LEU A 279 -11.19 -13.64 7.60
CA LEU A 279 -12.50 -13.97 8.15
C LEU A 279 -13.35 -12.71 8.30
N VAL A 280 -12.82 -11.60 8.84
CA VAL A 280 -13.59 -10.33 8.93
C VAL A 280 -14.02 -9.83 7.55
N LYS A 281 -13.12 -9.89 6.57
CA LYS A 281 -13.40 -9.42 5.20
C LYS A 281 -14.56 -10.14 4.54
N PHE A 282 -14.61 -11.46 4.68
CA PHE A 282 -15.54 -12.28 3.91
C PHE A 282 -16.74 -12.79 4.71
N ASP A 283 -16.64 -12.88 6.04
CA ASP A 283 -17.74 -13.26 6.92
C ASP A 283 -17.56 -12.69 8.34
N TYR A 284 -18.04 -11.46 8.54
CA TYR A 284 -17.97 -10.77 9.83
C TYR A 284 -18.61 -11.56 10.98
N ASN A 285 -19.77 -12.19 10.75
CA ASN A 285 -20.49 -12.90 11.82
C ASN A 285 -19.69 -14.10 12.32
N ARG A 286 -19.05 -14.82 11.38
CA ARG A 286 -18.12 -15.90 11.67
C ARG A 286 -16.89 -15.41 12.43
N ALA A 287 -16.35 -14.26 12.05
CA ALA A 287 -15.15 -13.69 12.67
C ALA A 287 -15.38 -13.08 14.07
N TYR A 288 -16.62 -12.69 14.39
CA TYR A 288 -16.93 -11.89 15.58
C TYR A 288 -16.44 -12.49 16.91
N PRO A 289 -16.67 -13.78 17.24
CA PRO A 289 -16.18 -14.37 18.48
C PRO A 289 -14.65 -14.31 18.59
N TYR A 290 -13.96 -14.55 17.47
CA TYR A 290 -12.51 -14.50 17.41
C TYR A 290 -11.97 -13.09 17.57
N LEU A 291 -12.65 -12.08 17.03
CA LEU A 291 -12.28 -10.68 17.24
C LEU A 291 -12.41 -10.29 18.71
N ILE A 292 -13.47 -10.71 19.40
CA ILE A 292 -13.65 -10.45 20.84
C ILE A 292 -12.49 -11.04 21.66
N ASP A 293 -12.09 -12.28 21.36
CA ASP A 293 -10.93 -12.89 22.01
C ASP A 293 -9.61 -12.18 21.65
N TRP A 294 -9.50 -11.65 20.41
CA TRP A 294 -8.30 -10.98 19.90
C TRP A 294 -8.05 -9.60 20.52
N VAL A 295 -9.09 -8.94 21.05
CA VAL A 295 -9.00 -7.63 21.73
C VAL A 295 -7.91 -7.60 22.80
N GLN A 296 -7.74 -8.69 23.57
CA GLN A 296 -6.74 -8.74 24.64
C GLN A 296 -5.30 -8.88 24.11
N LYS A 297 -5.13 -9.31 22.86
CA LYS A 297 -3.81 -9.51 22.23
C LYS A 297 -3.37 -8.28 21.44
N ASP A 298 -4.25 -7.73 20.62
CA ASP A 298 -3.92 -6.66 19.66
C ASP A 298 -5.20 -5.86 19.32
N LEU A 299 -5.49 -4.88 20.17
CA LEU A 299 -6.66 -4.01 20.06
C LEU A 299 -6.67 -3.21 18.74
N LEU A 300 -5.50 -2.71 18.33
CA LEU A 300 -5.33 -1.95 17.10
C LEU A 300 -5.83 -2.72 15.89
N SER A 301 -5.42 -3.98 15.77
CA SER A 301 -5.78 -4.80 14.62
C SER A 301 -7.26 -5.11 14.56
N VAL A 302 -7.91 -5.31 15.71
CA VAL A 302 -9.37 -5.46 15.77
C VAL A 302 -10.03 -4.21 15.21
N PHE A 303 -9.63 -3.02 15.68
CA PHE A 303 -10.23 -1.77 15.18
C PHE A 303 -9.96 -1.54 13.70
N GLN A 304 -8.75 -1.85 13.23
CA GLN A 304 -8.39 -1.80 11.81
C GLN A 304 -9.28 -2.71 10.97
N PHE A 305 -9.40 -4.00 11.35
CA PHE A 305 -10.17 -4.97 10.56
C PHE A 305 -11.65 -4.61 10.49
N VAL A 306 -12.23 -4.19 11.61
CA VAL A 306 -13.62 -3.73 11.66
C VAL A 306 -13.79 -2.50 10.77
N TYR A 307 -12.92 -1.50 10.86
CA TYR A 307 -13.06 -0.29 10.05
C TYR A 307 -12.89 -0.57 8.54
N TRP A 308 -11.93 -1.42 8.16
CA TRP A 308 -11.66 -1.71 6.75
C TRP A 308 -12.75 -2.55 6.09
N TYR A 309 -13.37 -3.47 6.83
CA TYR A 309 -14.23 -4.49 6.22
C TYR A 309 -15.65 -4.59 6.78
N ALA A 310 -15.91 -4.02 7.95
CA ALA A 310 -17.20 -4.12 8.64
C ALA A 310 -17.56 -2.83 9.39
N LYS A 311 -17.26 -1.66 8.82
CA LYS A 311 -17.50 -0.37 9.48
C LYS A 311 -18.97 -0.07 9.74
N ASP A 312 -19.87 -0.65 8.96
CA ASP A 312 -21.32 -0.63 9.19
C ASP A 312 -21.72 -1.38 10.48
N ARG A 313 -20.82 -2.21 11.01
CA ARG A 313 -20.94 -2.92 12.29
C ARG A 313 -20.25 -2.22 13.46
N SER A 314 -19.82 -0.96 13.31
CA SER A 314 -19.08 -0.25 14.36
C SER A 314 -19.87 -0.14 15.68
N LEU A 315 -21.21 -0.16 15.63
CA LEU A 315 -22.05 -0.11 16.83
C LEU A 315 -21.85 -1.33 17.76
N ASP A 316 -21.57 -2.51 17.19
CA ASP A 316 -21.33 -3.75 17.93
C ASP A 316 -20.07 -3.63 18.82
N TRP A 317 -19.18 -2.70 18.50
CA TRP A 317 -17.90 -2.48 19.18
C TRP A 317 -17.92 -1.35 20.22
N LEU A 318 -19.04 -0.65 20.40
CA LEU A 318 -19.11 0.52 21.29
C LEU A 318 -18.75 0.18 22.74
N GLU A 319 -19.26 -0.93 23.26
CA GLU A 319 -18.95 -1.35 24.64
C GLU A 319 -17.49 -1.82 24.78
N VAL A 320 -16.97 -2.55 23.79
CA VAL A 320 -15.55 -2.93 23.75
C VAL A 320 -14.64 -1.70 23.75
N ILE A 321 -14.99 -0.67 22.98
CA ILE A 321 -14.26 0.60 22.95
C ILE A 321 -14.28 1.25 24.34
N LYS A 322 -15.45 1.35 24.98
CA LYS A 322 -15.57 1.94 26.32
C LYS A 322 -14.74 1.19 27.37
N GLU A 323 -14.78 -0.13 27.35
CA GLU A 323 -14.03 -0.98 28.30
C GLU A 323 -12.52 -0.90 28.12
N ASN A 324 -12.04 -0.63 26.90
CA ASN A 324 -10.61 -0.60 26.58
C ASN A 324 -10.05 0.80 26.37
N ALA A 325 -10.87 1.86 26.42
CA ALA A 325 -10.44 3.24 26.20
C ALA A 325 -9.25 3.64 27.08
N SER A 326 -9.26 3.27 28.36
CA SER A 326 -8.17 3.58 29.30
C SER A 326 -6.82 2.92 28.97
N LYS A 327 -6.82 1.87 28.14
CA LYS A 327 -5.62 1.15 27.70
C LYS A 327 -4.97 1.78 26.47
N ILE A 328 -5.69 2.61 25.72
CA ILE A 328 -5.20 3.24 24.49
C ILE A 328 -4.18 4.33 24.85
N ASN A 329 -2.94 4.16 24.41
CA ASN A 329 -1.83 5.06 24.73
C ASN A 329 -0.98 5.48 23.52
N ASP A 330 -1.27 4.93 22.34
CA ASP A 330 -0.65 5.22 21.06
C ASP A 330 -1.64 5.91 20.10
N ASP A 331 -1.08 6.66 19.15
CA ASP A 331 -1.87 7.49 18.23
C ASP A 331 -2.68 6.66 17.23
N GLU A 332 -2.11 5.56 16.75
CA GLU A 332 -2.72 4.76 15.69
C GLU A 332 -3.98 4.07 16.18
N THR A 333 -3.91 3.42 17.35
CA THR A 333 -5.07 2.78 17.99
C THR A 333 -6.15 3.82 18.29
N PHE A 334 -5.75 5.01 18.76
CA PHE A 334 -6.72 6.07 19.04
C PHE A 334 -7.39 6.61 17.76
N ASN A 335 -6.65 6.76 16.66
CA ASN A 335 -7.23 7.17 15.39
C ASN A 335 -8.32 6.20 14.92
N PHE A 336 -8.03 4.89 14.88
CA PHE A 336 -9.01 3.88 14.50
C PHE A 336 -10.18 3.80 15.48
N CYS A 337 -9.94 4.00 16.78
CA CYS A 337 -11.02 4.15 17.77
C CYS A 337 -11.98 5.29 17.40
N THR A 338 -11.46 6.48 17.06
CA THR A 338 -12.31 7.61 16.66
C THR A 338 -13.03 7.37 15.33
N TYR A 339 -12.44 6.63 14.40
CA TYR A 339 -13.09 6.27 13.14
C TYR A 339 -14.30 5.37 13.39
N LEU A 340 -14.16 4.33 14.22
CA LEU A 340 -15.28 3.46 14.58
C LEU A 340 -16.38 4.22 15.34
N LEU A 341 -16.00 5.05 16.33
CA LEU A 341 -16.94 5.88 17.08
C LEU A 341 -17.74 6.83 16.17
N LYS A 342 -17.12 7.37 15.12
CA LYS A 342 -17.82 8.20 14.14
C LYS A 342 -18.86 7.40 13.35
N GLU A 343 -18.51 6.18 12.93
CA GLU A 343 -19.40 5.32 12.14
C GLU A 343 -20.59 4.77 12.96
N THR A 344 -20.54 4.79 14.30
CA THR A 344 -21.70 4.40 15.13
C THR A 344 -22.88 5.38 14.98
N GLY A 345 -22.62 6.63 14.58
CA GLY A 345 -23.62 7.70 14.55
C GLY A 345 -24.17 8.10 15.93
N THR A 346 -23.54 7.66 17.02
CA THR A 346 -23.94 7.97 18.40
C THR A 346 -23.17 9.16 18.95
N ASP A 347 -23.66 9.73 20.05
CA ASP A 347 -22.83 10.62 20.86
C ASP A 347 -21.74 9.79 21.57
N TYR A 348 -20.49 10.01 21.19
CA TYR A 348 -19.30 9.35 21.74
C TYR A 348 -18.45 10.28 22.62
N SER A 349 -18.96 11.47 22.95
CA SER A 349 -18.23 12.47 23.75
C SER A 349 -17.69 11.90 25.06
N SER A 350 -18.48 11.07 25.75
CA SER A 350 -18.09 10.45 27.02
C SER A 350 -16.84 9.57 26.93
N VAL A 351 -16.56 9.00 25.74
CA VAL A 351 -15.34 8.21 25.50
C VAL A 351 -14.15 9.13 25.23
N ILE A 352 -14.36 10.18 24.44
CA ILE A 352 -13.27 11.04 23.93
C ILE A 352 -12.79 12.07 24.94
N ILE A 353 -13.66 12.58 25.83
CA ILE A 353 -13.32 13.66 26.77
C ILE A 353 -12.09 13.34 27.63
N SER A 354 -11.89 12.09 28.05
CA SER A 354 -10.69 11.73 28.84
C SER A 354 -9.37 11.89 28.07
N PHE A 355 -9.41 11.75 26.74
CA PHE A 355 -8.23 11.85 25.88
C PHE A 355 -7.80 13.29 25.61
N THR A 356 -8.65 14.29 25.86
CA THR A 356 -8.27 15.70 25.67
C THR A 356 -7.24 16.20 26.66
N SER A 357 -6.95 15.43 27.71
CA SER A 357 -5.91 15.70 28.69
C SER A 357 -4.79 14.65 28.66
N HIS A 358 -4.68 13.88 27.58
CA HIS A 358 -3.64 12.86 27.44
C HIS A 358 -2.24 13.49 27.32
N LYS A 359 -1.21 12.81 27.84
CA LYS A 359 0.18 13.30 27.81
C LYS A 359 0.71 13.51 26.38
N ASN A 360 0.30 12.65 25.45
CA ASN A 360 0.66 12.75 24.03
C ASN A 360 -0.21 13.80 23.34
N ALA A 361 0.43 14.84 22.79
CA ALA A 361 -0.25 15.93 22.11
C ALA A 361 -0.99 15.50 20.83
N SER A 362 -0.50 14.48 20.13
CA SER A 362 -1.13 13.93 18.93
C SER A 362 -2.50 13.31 19.26
N ILE A 363 -2.59 12.49 20.33
CA ILE A 363 -3.86 12.03 20.89
C ILE A 363 -4.79 13.19 21.25
N ARG A 364 -4.29 14.23 21.92
CA ARG A 364 -5.13 15.41 22.24
C ARG A 364 -5.67 16.07 20.97
N VAL A 365 -4.84 16.18 19.92
CA VAL A 365 -5.26 16.74 18.63
C VAL A 365 -6.41 15.93 18.02
N THR A 366 -6.25 14.61 17.94
CA THR A 366 -7.31 13.70 17.45
C THR A 366 -8.57 13.80 18.30
N ALA A 367 -8.44 13.93 19.63
CA ALA A 367 -9.58 14.01 20.54
C ALA A 367 -10.41 15.28 20.31
N PHE A 368 -9.76 16.44 20.21
CA PHE A 368 -10.45 17.71 19.91
C PHE A 368 -11.06 17.72 18.52
N PHE A 369 -10.38 17.14 17.53
CA PHE A 369 -10.94 16.98 16.19
C PHE A 369 -12.22 16.14 16.22
N ALA A 370 -12.20 14.98 16.88
CA ALA A 370 -13.34 14.08 17.00
C ALA A 370 -14.52 14.71 17.73
N LEU A 371 -14.27 15.45 18.83
CA LEU A 371 -15.29 16.22 19.55
C LEU A 371 -15.88 17.35 18.72
N GLY A 372 -15.11 17.93 17.79
CA GLY A 372 -15.55 18.98 16.87
C GLY A 372 -16.59 18.52 15.85
N GLN A 373 -16.65 17.22 15.56
CA GLN A 373 -17.60 16.61 14.62
C GLN A 373 -19.00 16.40 15.23
N LEU A 374 -19.10 16.39 16.55
CA LEU A 374 -20.37 16.23 17.26
C LEU A 374 -21.19 17.51 17.22
N LYS A 375 -22.51 17.38 17.28
CA LYS A 375 -23.44 18.53 17.21
C LYS A 375 -23.59 19.25 18.55
N ASN A 376 -23.44 18.54 19.66
CA ASN A 376 -23.70 19.01 21.02
C ASN A 376 -22.46 19.60 21.72
N LYS A 377 -21.62 20.33 20.96
CA LYS A 377 -20.36 20.92 21.45
C LYS A 377 -20.48 21.80 22.70
N VAL A 378 -21.65 22.41 22.89
CA VAL A 378 -21.91 23.30 24.03
C VAL A 378 -21.94 22.52 25.35
N ASP A 379 -22.33 21.24 25.33
CA ASP A 379 -22.48 20.41 26.54
C ASP A 379 -21.15 20.15 27.26
N TYR A 380 -20.05 20.16 26.52
CA TYR A 380 -18.70 19.90 27.03
C TYR A 380 -17.75 21.06 26.73
N LEU A 381 -18.26 22.30 26.82
CA LEU A 381 -17.48 23.49 26.50
C LEU A 381 -16.25 23.69 27.39
N GLU A 382 -16.29 23.22 28.64
CA GLU A 382 -15.14 23.22 29.55
C GLU A 382 -13.98 22.38 29.00
N THR A 383 -14.27 21.30 28.28
CA THR A 383 -13.25 20.48 27.61
C THR A 383 -12.53 21.27 26.53
N PHE A 384 -13.26 22.00 25.68
CA PHE A 384 -12.64 22.86 24.67
C PHE A 384 -11.86 24.02 25.30
N ILE A 385 -12.31 24.55 26.43
CA ILE A 385 -11.54 25.56 27.17
C ILE A 385 -10.16 25.02 27.57
N LEU A 386 -10.04 23.76 28.00
CA LEU A 386 -8.74 23.14 28.26
C LEU A 386 -7.85 23.16 27.00
N GLY A 387 -8.38 22.79 25.84
CA GLY A 387 -7.65 22.79 24.57
C GLY A 387 -7.20 24.17 24.10
N LEU A 388 -8.00 25.22 24.38
CA LEU A 388 -7.64 26.60 24.07
C LEU A 388 -6.47 27.10 24.92
N ASN A 389 -6.27 26.52 26.10
CA ASN A 389 -5.18 26.84 27.02
C ASN A 389 -4.01 25.85 26.96
N ASP A 390 -4.03 24.89 26.01
CA ASP A 390 -2.99 23.87 25.87
C ASP A 390 -1.62 24.50 25.53
N GLU A 391 -0.54 23.90 26.05
CA GLU A 391 0.82 24.38 25.79
C GLU A 391 1.24 24.16 24.33
N VAL A 392 0.69 23.15 23.65
CA VAL A 392 1.03 22.80 22.27
C VAL A 392 0.16 23.57 21.27
N ASN A 393 0.80 24.36 20.42
CA ASN A 393 0.13 25.19 19.41
C ASN A 393 -0.83 24.41 18.51
N ARG A 394 -0.46 23.19 18.11
CA ARG A 394 -1.33 22.34 17.26
C ARG A 394 -2.63 21.95 17.97
N VAL A 395 -2.61 21.77 19.29
CA VAL A 395 -3.81 21.49 20.09
C VAL A 395 -4.70 22.74 20.16
N VAL A 396 -4.12 23.91 20.37
CA VAL A 396 -4.86 25.20 20.34
C VAL A 396 -5.52 25.42 18.97
N HIS A 397 -4.77 25.20 17.89
CA HIS A 397 -5.26 25.32 16.52
C HIS A 397 -6.49 24.42 16.29
N ILE A 398 -6.37 23.11 16.55
CA ILE A 398 -7.46 22.17 16.25
C ILE A 398 -8.68 22.43 17.16
N THR A 399 -8.45 22.88 18.39
CA THR A 399 -9.53 23.28 19.31
C THR A 399 -10.29 24.48 18.78
N LEU A 400 -9.60 25.50 18.25
CA LEU A 400 -10.24 26.63 17.59
C LEU A 400 -11.08 26.17 16.40
N GLN A 401 -10.59 25.24 15.58
CA GLN A 401 -11.35 24.67 14.46
C GLN A 401 -12.60 23.92 14.94
N ALA A 402 -12.45 23.05 15.94
CA ALA A 402 -13.54 22.25 16.50
C ALA A 402 -14.70 23.11 17.05
N LEU A 403 -14.41 24.31 17.56
CA LEU A 403 -15.39 25.29 18.03
C LEU A 403 -16.16 26.02 16.92
N GLU A 404 -16.08 25.58 15.67
CA GLU A 404 -16.88 26.16 14.59
C GLU A 404 -18.38 26.14 14.89
N GLY A 405 -19.05 27.28 14.73
CA GLY A 405 -20.48 27.41 15.03
C GLY A 405 -20.83 27.50 16.51
N VAL A 406 -19.85 27.48 17.43
CA VAL A 406 -20.06 27.68 18.87
C VAL A 406 -19.83 29.16 19.22
N ASN A 407 -20.91 29.86 19.58
CA ASN A 407 -20.90 31.31 19.82
C ASN A 407 -21.18 31.65 21.31
N GLU A 408 -20.54 30.93 22.22
CA GLU A 408 -20.73 31.10 23.66
C GLU A 408 -19.87 32.24 24.21
N LYS A 409 -20.49 33.23 24.85
CA LYS A 409 -19.79 34.44 25.36
C LYS A 409 -18.66 34.10 26.34
N LYS A 410 -18.80 33.04 27.14
CA LYS A 410 -17.75 32.60 28.07
C LYS A 410 -16.41 32.26 27.39
N LEU A 411 -16.40 31.97 26.09
CA LEU A 411 -15.18 31.74 25.31
C LEU A 411 -14.36 33.02 25.07
N LEU A 412 -14.98 34.20 25.16
CA LEU A 412 -14.30 35.48 24.88
C LEU A 412 -13.09 35.71 25.79
N GLN A 413 -13.17 35.34 27.07
CA GLN A 413 -12.02 35.45 27.97
C GLN A 413 -10.86 34.56 27.53
N HIS A 414 -11.14 33.34 27.05
CA HIS A 414 -10.11 32.42 26.56
C HIS A 414 -9.55 32.85 25.19
N TYR A 415 -10.40 33.35 24.30
CA TYR A 415 -9.99 33.95 23.03
C TYR A 415 -9.12 35.19 23.22
N LYS A 416 -9.42 36.02 24.24
CA LYS A 416 -8.59 37.15 24.66
C LYS A 416 -7.21 36.67 25.13
N ASN A 417 -7.16 35.62 25.95
CA ASN A 417 -5.90 35.04 26.41
C ASN A 417 -5.03 34.53 25.25
N ILE A 418 -5.62 33.87 24.26
CA ILE A 418 -4.90 33.45 23.03
C ILE A 418 -4.37 34.67 22.28
N ALA A 419 -5.18 35.70 22.07
CA ALA A 419 -4.73 36.92 21.39
C ALA A 419 -3.55 37.61 22.10
N ILE A 420 -3.51 37.54 23.44
CA ILE A 420 -2.39 38.06 24.25
C ILE A 420 -1.16 37.16 24.11
N ARG A 421 -1.34 35.83 24.22
CA ARG A 421 -0.27 34.83 24.10
C ARG A 421 0.43 34.85 22.74
N PHE A 422 -0.32 35.12 21.67
CA PHE A 422 0.20 35.16 20.29
C PHE A 422 0.21 36.60 19.74
N PRO A 423 1.32 37.35 19.89
CA PRO A 423 1.39 38.74 19.41
C PRO A 423 1.46 38.87 17.88
N LYS A 424 1.90 37.81 17.19
CA LYS A 424 1.97 37.67 15.72
C LYS A 424 1.45 36.30 15.31
N GLU A 425 1.07 36.15 14.04
CA GLU A 425 0.56 34.87 13.51
C GLU A 425 1.61 33.77 13.66
N GLN A 426 1.15 32.60 14.10
CA GLN A 426 1.94 31.39 14.26
C GLN A 426 0.99 30.19 14.16
N ASP A 427 1.39 29.19 13.37
CA ASP A 427 0.66 27.93 13.21
C ASP A 427 -0.83 28.12 12.87
N TYR A 428 -1.19 29.20 12.17
CA TYR A 428 -2.57 29.60 11.82
C TYR A 428 -3.52 29.81 13.02
N ILE A 429 -2.98 30.03 14.22
CA ILE A 429 -3.78 30.22 15.43
C ILE A 429 -4.58 31.53 15.37
N LEU A 430 -3.96 32.66 14.98
CA LEU A 430 -4.67 33.95 14.98
C LEU A 430 -5.71 34.01 13.86
N THR A 431 -5.44 33.36 12.74
CA THR A 431 -6.39 33.18 11.64
C THR A 431 -7.64 32.42 12.10
N ASN A 432 -7.48 31.26 12.73
CA ASN A 432 -8.59 30.50 13.28
C ASN A 432 -9.32 31.22 14.43
N LEU A 433 -8.57 31.93 15.28
CA LEU A 433 -9.15 32.79 16.31
C LEU A 433 -10.06 33.86 15.70
N ASN A 434 -9.61 34.54 14.64
CA ASN A 434 -10.42 35.54 13.94
C ASN A 434 -11.69 34.95 13.32
N HIS A 435 -11.65 33.71 12.82
CA HIS A 435 -12.86 33.02 12.39
C HIS A 435 -13.88 32.81 13.52
N ARG A 436 -13.43 32.51 14.74
CA ARG A 436 -14.30 32.39 15.92
C ARG A 436 -14.83 33.75 16.40
N LEU A 437 -14.00 34.79 16.33
CA LEU A 437 -14.36 36.14 16.77
C LEU A 437 -15.34 36.87 15.83
N LYS A 438 -15.45 36.43 14.58
CA LYS A 438 -16.33 37.04 13.58
C LYS A 438 -17.79 37.10 14.03
N ALA A 439 -18.30 36.06 14.70
CA ALA A 439 -19.68 36.02 15.19
C ALA A 439 -19.97 37.10 16.26
N PHE A 440 -18.91 37.57 16.93
CA PHE A 440 -18.97 38.63 17.94
C PHE A 440 -18.64 40.00 17.33
N GLY A 441 -18.32 40.13 16.04
CA GLY A 441 -17.85 41.40 15.48
C GLY A 441 -16.47 41.84 16.00
N LEU A 442 -15.67 40.88 16.48
CA LEU A 442 -14.35 41.11 17.05
C LEU A 442 -13.23 40.56 16.14
N THR A 443 -12.01 40.97 16.45
CA THR A 443 -10.76 40.45 15.87
C THR A 443 -9.78 40.19 17.01
N ASN A 444 -8.70 39.47 16.73
CA ASN A 444 -7.59 39.25 17.65
C ASN A 444 -6.93 40.57 18.12
N LYS A 445 -7.15 41.68 17.43
CA LYS A 445 -6.71 43.02 17.86
C LYS A 445 -7.74 43.68 18.79
N THR A 446 -9.01 43.69 18.39
CA THR A 446 -10.06 44.41 19.15
C THR A 446 -10.43 43.71 20.46
N ILE A 447 -10.35 42.37 20.53
CA ILE A 447 -10.64 41.62 21.74
C ILE A 447 -9.71 41.93 22.92
N LYS A 448 -8.51 42.44 22.66
CA LYS A 448 -7.55 42.80 23.73
C LYS A 448 -8.07 43.95 24.60
N GLY A 449 -8.88 44.84 24.03
CA GLY A 449 -9.39 46.04 24.68
C GLY A 449 -10.78 45.91 25.31
N ILE A 450 -11.46 44.77 25.14
CA ILE A 450 -12.79 44.56 25.74
C ILE A 450 -12.68 43.92 27.12
N ASP A 451 -13.69 44.17 27.94
CA ASP A 451 -13.96 43.41 29.16
C ASP A 451 -14.96 42.28 28.83
N PRO A 452 -14.52 41.00 28.75
CA PRO A 452 -15.39 39.89 28.33
C PRO A 452 -16.63 39.69 29.21
N ASP A 453 -16.57 40.08 30.49
CA ASP A 453 -17.70 39.93 31.42
C ASP A 453 -18.82 40.96 31.16
N ASN A 454 -18.49 42.04 30.46
CA ASN A 454 -19.38 43.17 30.16
C ASN A 454 -19.72 43.29 28.65
N TYR A 455 -19.36 42.27 27.84
CA TYR A 455 -19.55 42.22 26.38
C TYR A 455 -20.70 41.28 26.00
#